data_AF-A0A7H9BXR9-F1
#
_entry.id   AF-A0A7H9BXR9-F1
#
_cell.length_a   1.000
_cell.length_b   1.000
_cell.length_c   1.000
_cell.angle_alpha   90.00
_cell.angle_beta   90.00
_cell.angle_gamma   90.00
#
_symmetry.space_group_name_H-M   'P 1'
#
loop_
_entity.id
_entity.type
_entity.pdbx_description
1 polymer ?
#
loop_
_entity_poly.entity_id
_entity_poly.type
_entity_poly.pdbx_seq_one_letter_code
_entity_poly.pdbx_strand_id
1 'polypeptide(L)'
;MWKPILTPPRIGEQTLETLLWVIIVGGIITVGLAVQASRKPAAWRTSDRGNPTTLCHGKRITVFPSDSGQLWKFCIADPSDRTDPIYSEWYSDQETARSEAISLVTTGRVTAKTYREQKEENLREDAPAILDRATKKREEMEKAIARLDKLKNPTPEQFDRVAKRLSDAVRITKHSHHTLISCDADAEIIRQAGEIPLAIIDLKDRLAEVRSRRLPD
;
A
#
# COMPACT_ATOMS: atom_id res chain seq x y z
N MET A 1 -9.69 -79.83 29.15
CA MET A 1 -10.83 -79.07 28.56
C MET A 1 -10.74 -77.64 29.06
N TRP A 2 -10.85 -76.65 28.17
CA TRP A 2 -10.53 -75.24 28.38
C TRP A 2 -11.47 -74.48 29.32
N LYS A 3 -10.94 -73.46 30.02
CA LYS A 3 -11.28 -72.01 29.86
C LYS A 3 -10.42 -71.14 30.80
N PRO A 4 -9.76 -70.07 30.32
CA PRO A 4 -9.14 -69.06 31.17
C PRO A 4 -10.14 -67.94 31.52
N ILE A 5 -10.04 -67.42 32.74
CA ILE A 5 -10.80 -66.27 33.24
C ILE A 5 -10.05 -64.98 32.87
N LEU A 6 -10.71 -64.10 32.14
CA LEU A 6 -10.26 -62.73 31.85
C LEU A 6 -10.28 -61.90 33.13
N THR A 7 -9.12 -61.42 33.58
CA THR A 7 -9.02 -60.30 34.52
C THR A 7 -9.22 -58.98 33.75
N PRO A 8 -10.00 -58.01 34.28
CA PRO A 8 -10.18 -56.72 33.63
C PRO A 8 -8.89 -55.87 33.70
N PRO A 9 -8.67 -54.96 32.74
CA PRO A 9 -7.50 -54.09 32.77
C PRO A 9 -7.62 -53.09 33.93
N ARG A 10 -6.52 -52.92 34.67
CA ARG A 10 -6.32 -51.77 35.57
C ARG A 10 -6.46 -50.50 34.74
N ILE A 11 -7.53 -49.74 34.99
CA ILE A 11 -7.67 -48.36 34.50
C ILE A 11 -6.57 -47.57 35.21
N GLY A 12 -5.48 -47.32 34.48
CA GLY A 12 -4.29 -46.68 35.01
C GLY A 12 -4.55 -45.23 35.44
N GLU A 13 -3.91 -44.85 36.54
CA GLU A 13 -3.85 -43.49 37.12
C GLU A 13 -3.51 -42.39 36.09
N GLN A 14 -2.91 -42.74 34.95
CA GLN A 14 -2.63 -41.83 33.84
C GLN A 14 -3.87 -41.17 33.22
N THR A 15 -5.05 -41.80 33.33
CA THR A 15 -6.27 -41.25 32.73
C THR A 15 -6.83 -40.05 33.51
N LEU A 16 -6.59 -39.98 34.83
CA LEU A 16 -7.06 -38.89 35.69
C LEU A 16 -6.19 -37.63 35.57
N GLU A 17 -4.86 -37.77 35.48
CA GLU A 17 -3.98 -36.62 35.27
C GLU A 17 -4.19 -35.96 33.90
N THR A 18 -4.42 -36.78 32.87
CA THR A 18 -4.70 -36.26 31.52
C THR A 18 -6.02 -35.48 31.48
N LEU A 19 -7.06 -35.97 32.16
CA LEU A 19 -8.35 -35.27 32.28
C LEU A 19 -8.24 -33.98 33.09
N LEU A 20 -7.45 -33.97 34.16
CA LEU A 20 -7.20 -32.78 34.97
C LEU A 20 -6.47 -31.69 34.17
N TRP A 21 -5.46 -32.06 33.38
CA TRP A 21 -4.77 -31.13 32.48
C TRP A 21 -5.68 -30.59 31.37
N VAL A 22 -6.56 -31.41 30.79
CA VAL A 22 -7.53 -30.96 29.78
C VAL A 22 -8.54 -29.97 30.37
N ILE A 23 -8.98 -30.16 31.62
CA ILE A 23 -9.90 -29.23 32.30
C ILE A 23 -9.19 -27.94 32.69
N ILE A 24 -7.95 -28.01 33.20
CA ILE A 24 -7.18 -26.82 33.59
C ILE A 24 -6.80 -26.00 32.34
N VAL A 25 -6.26 -26.64 31.29
CA VAL A 25 -5.89 -25.96 30.04
C VAL A 25 -7.14 -25.48 29.30
N GLY A 26 -8.18 -26.31 29.21
CA GLY A 26 -9.45 -25.95 28.59
C GLY A 26 -10.17 -24.81 29.32
N GLY A 27 -10.13 -24.82 30.65
CA GLY A 27 -10.67 -23.77 31.53
C GLY A 27 -9.90 -22.45 31.43
N ILE A 28 -8.57 -22.50 31.38
CA ILE A 28 -7.73 -21.30 31.17
C ILE A 28 -7.96 -20.70 29.78
N ILE A 29 -8.13 -21.53 28.74
CA ILE A 29 -8.43 -21.04 27.39
C ILE A 29 -9.82 -20.40 27.32
N THR A 30 -10.84 -21.01 27.95
CA THR A 30 -12.18 -20.42 27.98
C THR A 30 -12.24 -19.13 28.81
N VAL A 31 -11.53 -19.04 29.93
CA VAL A 31 -11.43 -17.79 30.70
C VAL A 31 -10.61 -16.73 29.96
N GLY A 32 -9.52 -17.11 29.28
CA GLY A 32 -8.72 -16.19 28.45
C GLY A 32 -9.49 -15.61 27.27
N LEU A 33 -10.36 -16.40 26.63
CA LEU A 33 -11.25 -15.95 25.57
C LEU A 33 -12.42 -15.11 26.12
N ALA A 34 -12.96 -15.44 27.29
CA ALA A 34 -14.05 -14.69 27.92
C ALA A 34 -13.60 -13.31 28.45
N VAL A 35 -12.35 -13.18 28.89
CA VAL A 35 -11.78 -11.90 29.37
C VAL A 35 -11.56 -10.90 28.22
N GLN A 36 -11.49 -11.35 26.96
CA GLN A 36 -11.44 -10.46 25.79
C GLN A 36 -12.82 -9.97 25.31
N ALA A 37 -13.92 -10.59 25.74
CA ALA A 37 -15.25 -10.37 25.14
C ALA A 37 -16.18 -9.43 25.92
N SER A 38 -15.76 -8.82 27.04
CA SER A 38 -16.63 -7.94 27.84
C SER A 38 -16.09 -6.50 28.01
N ARG A 39 -15.62 -5.90 26.91
CA ARG A 39 -15.46 -4.44 26.85
C ARG A 39 -16.58 -3.88 25.99
N LYS A 40 -17.51 -3.14 26.60
CA LYS A 40 -18.55 -2.41 25.88
C LYS A 40 -17.89 -1.61 24.75
N PRO A 41 -18.39 -1.67 23.50
CA PRO A 41 -17.86 -0.84 22.43
C PRO A 41 -17.87 0.61 22.89
N ALA A 42 -16.78 1.35 22.63
CA ALA A 42 -16.69 2.75 22.99
C ALA A 42 -17.94 3.48 22.46
N ALA A 43 -18.68 4.15 23.36
CA ALA A 43 -19.90 4.84 22.98
C ALA A 43 -19.50 6.07 22.16
N TRP A 44 -19.48 5.90 20.84
CA TRP A 44 -19.23 6.98 19.90
C TRP A 44 -20.40 7.96 19.93
N ARG A 45 -20.08 9.24 20.06
CA ARG A 45 -21.02 10.35 19.97
C ARG A 45 -20.61 11.25 18.81
N THR A 46 -21.52 12.11 18.38
CA THR A 46 -21.22 13.12 17.37
C THR A 46 -20.93 14.43 18.10
N SER A 47 -19.81 15.08 17.80
CA SER A 47 -19.52 16.43 18.29
C SER A 47 -20.38 17.48 17.59
N ASP A 48 -20.40 18.71 18.11
CA ASP A 48 -21.14 19.84 17.53
C ASP A 48 -20.72 20.13 16.07
N ARG A 49 -19.51 19.74 15.68
CA ARG A 49 -18.98 19.85 14.32
C ARG A 49 -19.29 18.64 13.43
N GLY A 50 -20.12 17.70 13.89
CA GLY A 50 -20.47 16.49 13.15
C GLY A 50 -19.43 15.36 13.24
N ASN A 51 -18.32 15.55 13.94
CA ASN A 51 -17.23 14.57 13.98
C ASN A 51 -17.49 13.48 15.04
N PRO A 52 -17.33 12.19 14.70
CA PRO A 52 -17.35 11.10 15.67
C PRO A 52 -16.32 11.30 16.78
N THR A 53 -16.78 11.24 18.03
CA THR A 53 -15.97 11.49 19.22
C THR A 53 -16.30 10.48 20.31
N THR A 54 -15.31 10.00 21.06
CA THR A 54 -15.52 9.15 22.22
C THR A 54 -14.48 9.40 23.31
N LEU A 55 -14.74 8.90 24.51
CA LEU A 55 -13.80 8.88 25.62
C LEU A 55 -13.35 7.43 25.85
N CYS A 56 -12.05 7.17 25.72
CA CYS A 56 -11.45 5.86 25.92
C CYS A 56 -10.26 6.01 26.87
N HIS A 57 -10.23 5.25 27.97
CA HIS A 57 -9.19 5.33 29.01
C HIS A 57 -8.82 6.76 29.44
N GLY A 58 -9.82 7.62 29.65
CA GLY A 58 -9.63 9.02 30.03
C GLY A 58 -9.18 9.95 28.90
N LYS A 59 -8.83 9.42 27.72
CA LYS A 59 -8.43 10.21 26.54
C LYS A 59 -9.63 10.45 25.63
N ARG A 60 -9.72 11.66 25.07
CA ARG A 60 -10.72 12.05 24.08
C ARG A 60 -10.21 11.71 22.69
N ILE A 61 -10.95 10.87 21.99
CA ILE A 61 -10.68 10.48 20.61
C ILE A 61 -11.68 11.19 19.71
N THR A 62 -11.21 11.85 18.66
CA THR A 62 -12.06 12.48 17.62
C THR A 62 -11.61 11.99 16.25
N VAL A 63 -12.53 11.53 15.42
CA VAL A 63 -12.28 11.10 14.04
C VAL A 63 -12.89 12.13 13.09
N PHE A 64 -12.17 12.49 12.04
CA PHE A 64 -12.59 13.55 11.14
C PHE A 64 -12.25 13.24 9.69
N PRO A 65 -13.13 13.64 8.76
CA PRO A 65 -12.89 13.46 7.34
C PRO A 65 -11.89 14.47 6.81
N SER A 66 -11.28 14.16 5.67
CA SER A 66 -10.63 15.12 4.79
C SER A 66 -11.65 16.07 4.16
N ASP A 67 -11.18 17.16 3.56
CA ASP A 67 -12.05 18.09 2.83
C ASP A 67 -12.84 17.41 1.70
N SER A 68 -12.29 16.35 1.12
CA SER A 68 -12.96 15.52 0.11
C SER A 68 -13.97 14.51 0.68
N GLY A 69 -13.97 14.27 1.99
CA GLY A 69 -14.78 13.23 2.65
C GLY A 69 -14.30 11.79 2.41
N GLN A 70 -13.21 11.59 1.68
CA GLN A 70 -12.74 10.27 1.24
C GLN A 70 -11.65 9.68 2.13
N LEU A 71 -10.98 10.50 2.93
CA LEU A 71 -9.95 10.07 3.86
C LEU A 71 -10.32 10.45 5.28
N TRP A 72 -9.85 9.69 6.24
CA TRP A 72 -10.20 9.87 7.65
C TRP A 72 -8.96 9.84 8.49
N LYS A 73 -8.84 10.72 9.47
CA LYS A 73 -7.79 10.63 10.48
C LYS A 73 -8.37 10.83 11.86
N PHE A 74 -7.63 10.44 12.88
CA PHE A 74 -8.06 10.59 14.26
C PHE A 74 -7.11 11.50 15.04
N CYS A 75 -7.65 12.08 16.10
CA CYS A 75 -6.96 12.87 17.08
C CYS A 75 -7.20 12.28 18.47
N ILE A 76 -6.15 12.08 19.23
CA ILE A 76 -6.21 11.67 20.64
C ILE A 76 -5.69 12.83 21.47
N ALA A 77 -6.58 13.41 22.27
CA ALA A 77 -6.24 14.46 23.22
C ALA A 77 -6.48 13.96 24.64
N ASP A 78 -5.53 14.23 25.53
CA ASP A 78 -5.75 14.03 26.96
C ASP A 78 -6.41 15.30 27.54
N PRO A 79 -7.60 15.22 28.14
CA PRO A 79 -8.24 16.39 28.74
C PRO A 79 -7.55 16.83 30.04
N SER A 80 -6.75 15.97 30.66
CA SER A 80 -6.02 16.26 31.90
C SER A 80 -4.59 16.73 31.68
N ASP A 81 -4.05 16.50 30.48
CA ASP A 81 -2.72 16.94 30.08
C ASP A 81 -2.81 18.12 29.09
N ARG A 82 -1.88 19.07 29.20
CA ARG A 82 -1.75 20.20 28.26
C ARG A 82 -0.80 19.87 27.09
N THR A 83 -0.28 18.65 27.01
CA THR A 83 0.51 18.21 25.86
C THR A 83 -0.28 18.28 24.55
N ASP A 84 0.46 18.45 23.45
CA ASP A 84 -0.13 18.48 22.12
C ASP A 84 -0.90 17.18 21.80
N PRO A 85 -2.08 17.27 21.18
CA PRO A 85 -2.82 16.10 20.75
C PRO A 85 -2.05 15.26 19.72
N ILE A 86 -2.22 13.95 19.78
CA ILE A 86 -1.65 13.01 18.81
C ILE A 86 -2.58 12.94 17.61
N TYR A 87 -2.02 13.13 16.40
CA TYR A 87 -2.74 12.99 15.15
C TYR A 87 -2.24 11.77 14.38
N SER A 88 -3.18 10.99 13.83
CA SER A 88 -2.83 9.92 12.92
C SER A 88 -2.57 10.43 11.51
N GLU A 89 -1.92 9.58 10.72
CA GLU A 89 -2.00 9.62 9.27
C GLU A 89 -3.44 9.33 8.78
N TRP A 90 -3.65 9.49 7.48
CA TRP A 90 -4.94 9.25 6.83
C TRP A 90 -5.23 7.76 6.64
N TYR A 91 -6.49 7.38 6.79
CA TYR A 91 -7.07 6.08 6.49
C TYR A 91 -8.13 6.22 5.39
N SER A 92 -8.37 5.14 4.65
CA SER A 92 -9.34 5.11 3.55
C SER A 92 -10.80 5.16 4.00
N ASP A 93 -11.07 4.84 5.26
CA ASP A 93 -12.44 4.73 5.76
C ASP A 93 -12.53 5.11 7.25
N GLN A 94 -13.73 5.53 7.64
CA GLN A 94 -14.01 6.04 8.97
C GLN A 94 -13.94 4.96 10.04
N GLU A 95 -14.31 3.72 9.72
CA GLU A 95 -14.40 2.63 10.67
C GLU A 95 -13.00 2.16 11.09
N THR A 96 -12.09 2.01 10.13
CA THR A 96 -10.67 1.76 10.36
C THR A 96 -10.07 2.85 11.24
N ALA A 97 -10.27 4.13 10.91
CA ALA A 97 -9.77 5.23 11.74
C ALA A 97 -10.30 5.19 13.18
N ARG A 98 -11.58 4.82 13.38
CA ARG A 98 -12.17 4.63 14.71
C ARG A 98 -11.54 3.44 15.46
N SER A 99 -11.43 2.30 14.80
CA SER A 99 -10.88 1.07 15.38
C SER A 99 -9.42 1.25 15.79
N GLU A 100 -8.61 1.82 14.90
CA GLU A 100 -7.19 2.09 15.12
C GLU A 100 -6.95 3.11 16.23
N ALA A 101 -7.79 4.15 16.33
CA ALA A 101 -7.70 5.11 17.44
C ALA A 101 -7.93 4.43 18.80
N ILE A 102 -8.91 3.52 18.88
CA ILE A 102 -9.18 2.73 20.09
C ILE A 102 -8.03 1.77 20.36
N SER A 103 -7.54 1.07 19.33
CA SER A 103 -6.39 0.17 19.46
C SER A 103 -5.16 0.90 19.98
N LEU A 104 -4.85 2.09 19.47
CA LEU A 104 -3.71 2.89 19.90
C LEU A 104 -3.83 3.29 21.37
N VAL A 105 -5.01 3.70 21.84
CA VAL A 105 -5.22 4.07 23.25
C VAL A 105 -5.24 2.85 24.19
N THR A 106 -5.69 1.69 23.70
CA THR A 106 -5.88 0.49 24.55
C THR A 106 -4.67 -0.43 24.58
N THR A 107 -3.92 -0.52 23.48
CA THR A 107 -2.80 -1.44 23.29
C THR A 107 -1.48 -0.72 22.99
N GLY A 108 -1.52 0.57 22.67
CA GLY A 108 -0.34 1.32 22.23
C GLY A 108 0.09 1.02 20.80
N ARG A 109 -0.73 0.32 20.00
CA ARG A 109 -0.37 -0.15 18.66
C ARG A 109 -1.44 0.18 17.63
N VAL A 110 -0.97 0.49 16.42
CA VAL A 110 -1.77 0.54 15.20
C VAL A 110 -1.44 -0.67 14.33
N THR A 111 -2.44 -1.22 13.66
CA THR A 111 -2.32 -2.46 12.87
C THR A 111 -2.73 -2.31 11.41
N ALA A 112 -3.75 -1.50 11.13
CA ALA A 112 -4.18 -1.23 9.77
C ALA A 112 -3.19 -0.31 9.06
N LYS A 113 -3.00 -0.58 7.78
CA LYS A 113 -2.24 0.29 6.88
C LYS A 113 -2.96 1.62 6.72
N THR A 114 -2.19 2.69 6.77
CA THR A 114 -2.63 4.03 6.39
C THR A 114 -2.88 4.09 4.88
N TYR A 115 -3.65 5.08 4.45
CA TYR A 115 -3.87 5.36 3.04
C TYR A 115 -2.55 5.55 2.27
N ARG A 116 -1.56 6.19 2.90
CA ARG A 116 -0.25 6.39 2.29
C ARG A 116 0.46 5.06 2.06
N GLU A 117 0.54 4.21 3.08
CA GLU A 117 1.17 2.89 2.97
C GLU A 117 0.44 2.01 1.94
N GLN A 118 -0.90 2.04 1.94
CA GLN A 118 -1.67 1.30 0.94
C GLN A 118 -1.40 1.82 -0.47
N LYS A 119 -1.33 3.15 -0.64
CA LYS A 119 -1.01 3.76 -1.93
C LYS A 119 0.40 3.39 -2.41
N GLU A 120 1.38 3.39 -1.52
CA GLU A 120 2.76 3.00 -1.84
C GLU A 120 2.86 1.52 -2.19
N GLU A 121 2.14 0.64 -1.48
CA GLU A 121 2.04 -0.79 -1.82
C GLU A 121 1.39 -1.01 -3.19
N ASN A 122 0.23 -0.39 -3.44
CA ASN A 122 -0.44 -0.50 -4.74
C ASN A 122 0.46 0.00 -5.87
N LEU A 123 1.22 1.08 -5.65
CA LEU A 123 2.18 1.58 -6.63
C LEU A 123 3.36 0.62 -6.85
N ARG A 124 3.78 -0.11 -5.81
CA ARG A 124 4.80 -1.15 -5.93
C ARG A 124 4.27 -2.35 -6.72
N GLU A 125 3.02 -2.74 -6.51
CA GLU A 125 2.34 -3.77 -7.31
C GLU A 125 2.20 -3.33 -8.78
N ASP A 126 1.92 -2.05 -9.02
CA ASP A 126 1.83 -1.44 -10.35
C ASP A 126 3.20 -1.18 -11.01
N ALA A 127 4.31 -1.37 -10.30
CA ALA A 127 5.65 -1.06 -10.79
C ALA A 127 6.00 -1.73 -12.14
N PRO A 128 5.69 -3.03 -12.37
CA PRO A 128 5.89 -3.65 -13.67
C PRO A 128 5.07 -2.99 -14.79
N ALA A 129 3.84 -2.55 -14.50
CA ALA A 129 3.00 -1.86 -15.48
C ALA A 129 3.49 -0.43 -15.77
N ILE A 130 4.11 0.24 -14.80
CA ILE A 130 4.79 1.54 -15.01
C ILE A 130 5.99 1.35 -15.95
N LEU A 131 6.81 0.33 -15.71
CA LEU A 131 7.96 -0.01 -16.55
C LEU A 131 7.52 -0.38 -17.98
N ASP A 132 6.54 -1.27 -18.14
CA ASP A 132 6.00 -1.66 -19.45
C ASP A 132 5.50 -0.45 -20.25
N ARG A 133 4.78 0.49 -19.60
CA ARG A 133 4.33 1.74 -20.25
C ARG A 133 5.51 2.61 -20.70
N ALA A 134 6.58 2.70 -19.90
CA ALA A 134 7.78 3.44 -20.27
C ALA A 134 8.51 2.78 -21.45
N THR A 135 8.62 1.45 -21.46
CA THR A 135 9.22 0.68 -22.55
C THR A 135 8.44 0.83 -23.85
N LYS A 136 7.11 0.69 -23.80
CA LYS A 136 6.24 0.94 -24.95
C LYS A 136 6.39 2.36 -25.49
N LYS A 137 6.55 3.36 -24.61
CA LYS A 137 6.78 4.75 -25.03
C LYS A 137 8.09 4.90 -25.81
N ARG A 138 9.16 4.24 -25.37
CA ARG A 138 10.42 4.18 -26.11
C ARG A 138 10.23 3.53 -27.48
N GLU A 139 9.63 2.35 -27.53
CA GLU A 139 9.38 1.64 -28.80
C GLU A 139 8.53 2.46 -29.78
N GLU A 140 7.52 3.18 -29.28
CA GLU A 140 6.70 4.08 -30.10
C GLU A 140 7.55 5.17 -30.77
N MET A 141 8.56 5.70 -30.07
CA MET A 141 9.48 6.71 -30.60
C MET A 141 10.44 6.10 -31.62
N GLU A 142 11.00 4.92 -31.35
CA GLU A 142 11.83 4.18 -32.31
C GLU A 142 11.07 3.91 -33.61
N LYS A 143 9.82 3.42 -33.49
CA LYS A 143 8.92 3.19 -34.63
C LYS A 143 8.60 4.48 -35.37
N ALA A 144 8.43 5.61 -34.67
CA ALA A 144 8.17 6.91 -35.30
C ALA A 144 9.36 7.38 -36.15
N ILE A 145 10.58 7.27 -35.63
CA ILE A 145 11.80 7.63 -36.36
C ILE A 145 11.98 6.70 -37.56
N ALA A 146 11.84 5.38 -37.36
CA ALA A 146 11.96 4.41 -38.44
C ALA A 146 10.92 4.62 -39.57
N ARG A 147 9.71 5.10 -39.23
CA ARG A 147 8.70 5.47 -40.22
C ARG A 147 9.11 6.70 -41.04
N LEU A 148 9.65 7.74 -40.39
CA LEU A 148 10.18 8.90 -41.11
C LEU A 148 11.32 8.52 -42.03
N ASP A 149 12.23 7.66 -41.55
CA ASP A 149 13.37 7.21 -42.35
C ASP A 149 12.96 6.36 -43.55
N LYS A 150 11.76 5.77 -43.56
CA LYS A 150 11.24 5.00 -44.71
C LYS A 150 10.29 5.81 -45.60
N LEU A 151 9.94 7.03 -45.20
CA LEU A 151 8.98 7.83 -45.93
C LEU A 151 9.60 8.37 -47.22
N LYS A 152 8.84 8.34 -48.33
CA LYS A 152 9.34 8.74 -49.65
C LYS A 152 9.69 10.24 -49.70
N ASN A 153 8.78 11.08 -49.21
CA ASN A 153 8.90 12.54 -49.20
C ASN A 153 8.55 13.07 -47.79
N PRO A 154 9.47 12.96 -46.81
CA PRO A 154 9.22 13.48 -45.48
C PRO A 154 9.27 15.01 -45.47
N THR A 155 8.48 15.66 -44.62
CA THR A 155 8.46 17.13 -44.49
C THR A 155 9.12 17.58 -43.18
N PRO A 156 9.68 18.81 -43.11
CA PRO A 156 10.27 19.35 -41.88
C PRO A 156 9.31 19.28 -40.67
N GLU A 157 8.01 19.56 -40.88
CA GLU A 157 7.00 19.55 -39.82
C GLU A 157 6.79 18.14 -39.22
N GLN A 158 7.00 17.09 -40.02
CA GLN A 158 6.93 15.72 -39.52
C GLN A 158 8.10 15.41 -38.58
N PHE A 159 9.31 15.88 -38.91
CA PHE A 159 10.47 15.80 -38.01
C PHE A 159 10.24 16.59 -36.72
N ASP A 160 9.75 17.82 -36.82
CA ASP A 160 9.48 18.66 -35.64
C ASP A 160 8.41 18.04 -34.73
N ARG A 161 7.39 17.41 -35.31
CA ARG A 161 6.37 16.66 -34.56
C ARG A 161 6.98 15.50 -33.78
N VAL A 162 7.89 14.73 -34.38
CA VAL A 162 8.57 13.62 -33.70
C VAL A 162 9.53 14.16 -32.64
N ALA A 163 10.25 15.26 -32.90
CA ALA A 163 11.12 15.92 -31.91
C ALA A 163 10.35 16.40 -30.67
N LYS A 164 9.15 16.98 -30.86
CA LYS A 164 8.27 17.37 -29.76
C LYS A 164 7.82 16.14 -28.96
N ARG A 165 7.38 15.08 -29.64
CA ARG A 165 6.96 13.82 -29.00
C ARG A 165 8.09 13.15 -28.22
N LEU A 166 9.33 13.18 -28.73
CA LEU A 166 10.51 12.71 -28.01
C LEU A 166 10.73 13.48 -26.72
N SER A 167 10.62 14.82 -26.77
CA SER A 167 10.77 15.66 -25.57
C SER A 167 9.70 15.38 -24.52
N ASP A 168 8.45 15.20 -24.94
CA ASP A 168 7.38 14.77 -24.04
C ASP A 168 7.62 13.37 -23.48
N ALA A 169 8.10 12.43 -24.31
CA ALA A 169 8.42 11.07 -23.90
C ALA A 169 9.53 11.02 -22.84
N VAL A 170 10.58 11.84 -22.98
CA VAL A 170 11.63 11.98 -21.94
C VAL A 170 11.02 12.47 -20.62
N ARG A 171 10.17 13.49 -20.66
CA ARG A 171 9.52 14.03 -19.45
C ARG A 171 8.67 12.96 -18.75
N ILE A 172 7.84 12.25 -19.52
CA ILE A 172 6.96 11.20 -19.00
C ILE A 172 7.77 10.05 -18.39
N THR A 173 8.79 9.56 -19.09
CA THR A 173 9.58 8.42 -18.63
C THR A 173 10.48 8.77 -17.44
N LYS A 174 11.00 10.00 -17.36
CA LYS A 174 11.67 10.51 -16.14
C LYS A 174 10.72 10.54 -14.95
N HIS A 175 9.48 11.00 -15.16
CA HIS A 175 8.47 10.99 -14.10
C HIS A 175 8.15 9.55 -13.64
N SER A 176 7.99 8.62 -14.57
CA SER A 176 7.82 7.19 -14.25
C SER A 176 8.97 6.65 -13.40
N HIS A 177 10.22 6.94 -13.77
CA HIS A 177 11.39 6.52 -13.01
C HIS A 177 11.40 7.11 -11.58
N HIS A 178 11.10 8.40 -11.44
CA HIS A 178 10.99 9.03 -10.11
C HIS A 178 9.89 8.39 -9.27
N THR A 179 8.73 8.09 -9.86
CA THR A 179 7.63 7.41 -9.15
C THR A 179 8.07 6.05 -8.61
N LEU A 180 8.80 5.27 -9.42
CA LEU A 180 9.34 3.97 -9.03
C LEU A 180 10.36 4.05 -7.89
N ILE A 181 11.21 5.09 -7.89
CA ILE A 181 12.10 5.37 -6.76
C ILE A 181 11.29 5.71 -5.51
N SER A 182 10.26 6.57 -5.63
CA SER A 182 9.50 7.05 -4.48
C SER A 182 8.63 5.99 -3.80
N CYS A 183 8.28 4.89 -4.49
CA CYS A 183 7.54 3.78 -3.90
C CYS A 183 8.44 2.60 -3.47
N ASP A 184 9.76 2.78 -3.51
CA ASP A 184 10.74 1.71 -3.25
C ASP A 184 10.38 0.44 -4.04
N ALA A 185 10.24 0.61 -5.37
CA ALA A 185 10.06 -0.52 -6.28
C ALA A 185 11.31 -1.43 -6.29
N ASP A 186 11.16 -2.60 -6.90
CA ASP A 186 12.28 -3.52 -7.08
C ASP A 186 13.48 -2.84 -7.77
N ALA A 187 14.69 -3.09 -7.27
CA ALA A 187 15.91 -2.42 -7.72
C ALA A 187 16.19 -2.65 -9.22
N GLU A 188 15.85 -3.82 -9.75
CA GLU A 188 16.00 -4.12 -11.17
C GLU A 188 14.99 -3.35 -12.02
N ILE A 189 13.75 -3.21 -11.53
CA ILE A 189 12.72 -2.37 -12.19
C ILE A 189 13.17 -0.90 -12.24
N ILE A 190 13.69 -0.38 -11.13
CA ILE A 190 14.22 1.00 -11.06
C ILE A 190 15.38 1.17 -12.06
N ARG A 191 16.33 0.23 -12.07
CA ARG A 191 17.47 0.24 -12.97
C ARG A 191 17.04 0.27 -14.43
N GLN A 192 16.15 -0.64 -14.84
CA GLN A 192 15.62 -0.70 -16.20
C GLN A 192 14.85 0.57 -16.57
N ALA A 193 14.02 1.09 -15.67
CA ALA A 193 13.28 2.33 -15.89
C ALA A 193 14.20 3.55 -16.04
N GLY A 194 15.35 3.55 -15.37
CA GLY A 194 16.37 4.60 -15.46
C GLY A 194 17.07 4.67 -16.82
N GLU A 195 17.20 3.55 -17.52
CA GLU A 195 17.83 3.49 -18.86
C GLU A 195 16.92 4.05 -19.96
N ILE A 196 15.60 3.91 -19.81
CA ILE A 196 14.61 4.33 -20.81
C ILE A 196 14.71 5.81 -21.20
N PRO A 197 14.69 6.79 -20.26
CA PRO A 197 14.81 8.20 -20.63
C PRO A 197 16.14 8.52 -21.30
N LEU A 198 17.23 7.81 -20.96
CA LEU A 198 18.52 7.97 -21.63
C LEU A 198 18.45 7.48 -23.08
N ALA A 199 17.91 6.28 -23.30
CA ALA A 199 17.71 5.75 -24.64
C ALA A 199 16.83 6.68 -25.51
N ILE A 200 15.79 7.31 -24.94
CA ILE A 200 14.96 8.27 -25.67
C ILE A 200 15.72 9.57 -26.00
N ILE A 201 16.68 9.99 -25.15
CA ILE A 201 17.56 11.11 -25.45
C ILE A 201 18.45 10.75 -26.66
N ASP A 202 19.03 9.56 -26.71
CA ASP A 202 19.85 9.11 -27.85
C ASP A 202 19.03 9.05 -29.16
N LEU A 203 17.73 8.75 -29.06
CA LEU A 203 16.83 8.81 -30.22
C LEU A 203 16.66 10.22 -30.80
N LYS A 204 16.91 11.29 -30.02
CA LYS A 204 16.91 12.66 -30.56
C LYS A 204 18.07 12.87 -31.52
N ASP A 205 19.25 12.36 -31.18
CA ASP A 205 20.43 12.46 -32.03
C ASP A 205 20.22 11.66 -33.32
N ARG A 206 19.63 10.46 -33.19
CA ARG A 206 19.24 9.65 -34.36
C ARG A 206 18.19 10.33 -35.23
N LEU A 207 17.23 11.05 -34.65
CA LEU A 207 16.27 11.84 -35.43
C LEU A 207 16.98 12.95 -36.21
N ALA A 208 17.97 13.61 -35.61
CA ALA A 208 18.76 14.65 -36.28
C ALA A 208 19.56 14.08 -37.47
N GLU A 209 20.17 12.89 -37.31
CA GLU A 209 20.86 12.18 -38.38
C GLU A 209 19.92 11.80 -39.54
N VAL A 210 18.73 11.27 -39.22
CA VAL A 210 17.73 10.95 -40.25
C VAL A 210 17.26 12.21 -40.96
N ARG A 211 17.10 13.33 -40.23
CA ARG A 211 16.70 14.62 -40.82
C ARG A 211 17.75 15.11 -41.82
N SER A 212 19.02 15.16 -41.43
CA SER A 212 20.08 15.66 -42.32
C SER A 212 20.24 14.81 -43.59
N ARG A 213 20.06 13.49 -43.48
CA ARG A 213 20.12 12.57 -44.63
C ARG A 213 18.93 12.72 -45.59
N ARG A 214 17.73 13.00 -45.05
CA ARG A 214 16.47 13.02 -45.83
C ARG A 214 16.10 14.41 -46.34
N LEU A 215 16.56 15.45 -45.66
CA LEU A 215 16.35 16.86 -45.97
C LEU A 215 17.70 17.59 -45.88
N PRO A 216 18.64 17.33 -46.83
CA PRO A 216 19.84 18.14 -46.93
C PRO A 216 19.45 19.58 -47.29
N ASP A 217 20.08 20.55 -46.60
CA ASP A 217 19.87 21.99 -46.81
C ASP A 217 20.09 22.42 -48.28
#